data_AF-A0A8T3UWS3-F1
#
_entry.id   AF-A0A8T3UWS3-F1
#
_cell.length_a   1.000
_cell.length_b   1.000
_cell.length_c   1.000
_cell.angle_alpha   90.00
_cell.angle_beta   90.00
_cell.angle_gamma   90.00
#
_symmetry.space_group_name_H-M   'P 1'
#
loop_
_entity.id
_entity.type
_entity.pdbx_description
1 polymer ?
#
loop_
_entity_poly.entity_id
_entity_poly.type
_entity_poly.pdbx_seq_one_letter_code
_entity_poly.pdbx_strand_id
1 'polypeptide(L)'
;MDDEELRNIFCDLLGDNMSLIHEYGERKEQKGIAQGIEQGREQGIVQGSENIIISFLKSGMSAEEISERIKMPLDEILEIKNKHL
;
A
#
# COMPACT_ATOMS: atom_id res chain seq x y z
N MET A 1 7.71 -48.11 -23.47
CA MET A 1 6.72 -47.10 -23.13
C MET A 1 5.45 -47.45 -23.84
N ASP A 2 4.46 -47.87 -23.07
CA ASP A 2 3.10 -48.11 -23.56
C ASP A 2 2.26 -46.83 -23.46
N ASP A 3 1.06 -46.85 -24.05
CA ASP A 3 0.16 -45.71 -24.07
C ASP A 3 -0.32 -45.31 -22.66
N GLU A 4 -0.28 -46.23 -21.69
CA GLU A 4 -0.65 -45.99 -20.30
C GLU A 4 0.45 -45.19 -19.58
N GLU A 5 1.71 -45.59 -19.73
CA GLU A 5 2.88 -44.88 -19.21
C GLU A 5 2.97 -43.46 -19.80
N LEU A 6 2.75 -43.31 -21.12
CA LEU A 6 2.71 -42.01 -21.78
C LEU A 6 1.56 -41.12 -21.25
N ARG A 7 0.38 -41.71 -21.03
CA ARG A 7 -0.77 -41.01 -20.46
C ARG A 7 -0.50 -40.56 -19.03
N ASN A 8 0.12 -41.39 -18.21
CA ASN A 8 0.44 -41.05 -16.82
C ASN A 8 1.46 -39.91 -16.75
N ILE A 9 2.55 -39.98 -17.54
CA ILE A 9 3.53 -38.89 -17.64
C ILE A 9 2.86 -37.58 -18.07
N PHE A 10 1.94 -37.64 -19.04
CA PHE A 10 1.21 -36.47 -19.50
C PHE A 10 0.27 -35.91 -18.42
N CYS A 11 -0.45 -36.77 -17.69
CA CYS A 11 -1.31 -36.36 -16.58
C CYS A 11 -0.52 -35.70 -15.44
N ASP A 12 0.63 -36.28 -15.07
CA ASP A 12 1.50 -35.73 -14.02
C ASP A 12 2.03 -34.35 -14.42
N LEU A 13 2.53 -34.21 -15.65
CA LEU A 13 3.02 -32.92 -16.16
C LEU A 13 1.92 -31.85 -16.20
N LEU A 14 0.70 -32.22 -16.58
CA LEU A 14 -0.44 -31.30 -16.55
C LEU A 14 -0.82 -30.92 -15.11
N GLY A 15 -0.79 -31.87 -14.18
CA GLY A 15 -1.05 -31.66 -12.76
C GLY A 15 -0.04 -30.71 -12.11
N ASP A 16 1.24 -30.90 -12.39
CA ASP A 16 2.33 -30.06 -11.89
C ASP A 16 2.20 -28.63 -12.41
N ASN A 17 1.95 -28.45 -13.71
CA ASN A 17 1.77 -27.14 -14.31
C ASN A 17 0.54 -26.41 -13.73
N MET A 18 -0.56 -27.13 -13.52
CA MET A 18 -1.77 -26.55 -12.90
C MET A 18 -1.48 -26.09 -11.46
N SER A 19 -0.74 -26.90 -10.70
CA SER A 19 -0.34 -26.58 -9.33
C SER A 19 0.54 -25.33 -9.27
N LEU A 20 1.52 -25.22 -10.18
CA LEU A 20 2.39 -24.04 -10.26
C LEU A 20 1.63 -22.76 -10.62
N ILE A 21 0.66 -22.86 -11.54
CA ILE A 21 -0.19 -21.71 -11.92
C ILE A 21 -1.03 -21.26 -10.72
N HIS A 22 -1.61 -22.20 -9.99
CA HIS A 22 -2.39 -21.90 -8.79
C HIS A 22 -1.54 -21.20 -7.72
N GLU A 23 -0.38 -21.78 -7.37
CA GLU A 23 0.54 -21.21 -6.39
C GLU A 23 1.04 -19.83 -6.81
N TYR A 24 1.30 -19.62 -8.10
CA TYR A 24 1.67 -18.30 -8.62
C TYR A 24 0.53 -17.28 -8.45
N GLY A 25 -0.71 -17.68 -8.76
CA GLY A 25 -1.91 -16.86 -8.58
C GLY A 25 -2.09 -16.44 -7.13
N GLU A 26 -2.08 -17.39 -6.20
CA GLU A 26 -2.21 -17.11 -4.75
C GLU A 26 -1.11 -16.18 -4.24
N ARG A 27 0.15 -16.42 -4.63
CA ARG A 27 1.27 -15.54 -4.24
C ARG A 27 1.11 -14.14 -4.79
N LYS A 28 0.58 -13.97 -6.00
CA LYS A 28 0.32 -12.65 -6.60
C LYS A 28 -0.81 -11.93 -5.89
N GLU A 29 -1.90 -12.62 -5.58
CA GLU A 29 -3.03 -12.07 -4.83
C GLU A 29 -2.59 -11.62 -3.43
N GLN A 30 -1.89 -12.48 -2.68
CA GLN A 30 -1.38 -12.15 -1.34
C GLN A 30 -0.46 -10.92 -1.36
N LYS A 31 0.45 -10.83 -2.36
CA LYS A 31 1.31 -9.65 -2.54
C LYS A 31 0.49 -8.40 -2.84
N GLY A 32 -0.52 -8.48 -3.69
CA GLY A 32 -1.40 -7.36 -4.00
C GLY A 32 -2.17 -6.87 -2.78
N ILE A 33 -2.70 -7.79 -1.97
CA ILE A 33 -3.40 -7.46 -0.72
C ILE A 33 -2.44 -6.76 0.26
N ALA A 34 -1.26 -7.34 0.48
CA ALA A 34 -0.27 -6.75 1.39
C ALA A 34 0.17 -5.35 0.96
N GLN A 35 0.41 -5.16 -0.34
CA GLN A 35 0.74 -3.83 -0.91
C GLN A 35 -0.40 -2.84 -0.74
N GLY A 36 -1.64 -3.24 -1.00
CA GLY A 36 -2.81 -2.38 -0.85
C GLY A 36 -3.03 -1.95 0.61
N ILE A 37 -2.86 -2.87 1.56
CA ILE A 37 -2.95 -2.58 2.99
C ILE A 37 -1.87 -1.57 3.41
N GLU A 38 -0.62 -1.79 3.00
CA GLU A 38 0.47 -0.89 3.37
C GLU A 38 0.31 0.50 2.78
N GLN A 39 -0.05 0.59 1.50
CA GLN A 39 -0.34 1.87 0.84
C GLN A 39 -1.51 2.59 1.51
N GLY A 40 -2.58 1.87 1.84
CA GLY A 40 -3.74 2.45 2.54
C GLY A 40 -3.37 2.99 3.93
N ARG A 41 -2.53 2.25 4.67
CA ARG A 41 -2.02 2.66 5.99
C ARG A 41 -1.18 3.93 5.89
N GLU A 42 -0.22 3.99 4.97
CA GLU A 42 0.62 5.17 4.75
C GLU A 42 -0.20 6.39 4.33
N GLN A 43 -1.11 6.22 3.37
CA GLN A 43 -2.02 7.29 2.93
C GLN A 43 -2.87 7.81 4.10
N GLY A 44 -3.41 6.91 4.93
CA GLY A 44 -4.20 7.29 6.10
C GLY A 44 -3.40 8.09 7.13
N ILE A 45 -2.13 7.75 7.36
CA ILE A 45 -1.25 8.49 8.28
C ILE A 45 -0.95 9.90 7.73
N VAL A 46 -0.67 10.02 6.44
CA VAL A 46 -0.41 11.31 5.78
C VAL A 46 -1.66 12.19 5.86
N GLN A 47 -2.83 11.67 5.46
CA GLN A 47 -4.09 12.40 5.53
C GLN A 47 -4.45 12.80 6.97
N GLY A 48 -4.21 11.93 7.94
CA GLY A 48 -4.43 12.23 9.36
C GLY A 48 -3.55 13.39 9.83
N SER A 49 -2.27 13.39 9.47
CA SER A 49 -1.33 14.46 9.79
C SER A 49 -1.74 15.79 9.13
N GLU A 50 -2.10 15.78 7.85
CA GLU A 50 -2.60 16.96 7.13
C GLU A 50 -3.86 17.54 7.81
N ASN A 51 -4.81 16.68 8.20
CA ASN A 51 -6.05 17.11 8.86
C ASN A 51 -5.79 17.80 10.21
N ILE A 52 -4.82 17.31 10.99
CA ILE A 52 -4.42 17.94 12.25
C ILE A 52 -3.85 19.34 11.99
N ILE A 53 -2.97 19.48 11.01
CA ILE A 53 -2.36 20.76 10.63
C ILE A 53 -3.42 21.75 10.18
N ILE A 54 -4.34 21.32 9.31
CA ILE A 54 -5.48 22.13 8.85
C ILE A 54 -6.34 22.56 10.04
N SER A 55 -6.60 21.68 11.01
CA SER A 55 -7.34 22.01 12.22
C SER A 55 -6.65 23.10 13.05
N PHE A 56 -5.33 23.01 13.22
CA PHE A 56 -4.56 24.05 13.93
C PHE A 56 -4.57 25.38 13.18
N LEU A 57 -4.35 25.37 11.87
CA LEU A 57 -4.40 26.58 11.04
C LEU A 57 -5.79 27.24 11.11
N LYS A 58 -6.87 26.45 11.01
CA LYS A 58 -8.25 26.94 11.15
C LYS A 58 -8.56 27.49 12.54
N SER A 59 -7.85 27.02 13.57
CA SER A 59 -7.97 27.58 14.93
C SER A 59 -7.24 28.90 15.13
N GLY A 60 -6.51 29.39 14.10
CA GLY A 60 -5.77 30.65 14.14
C GLY A 60 -4.30 30.52 14.53
N MET A 61 -3.79 29.30 14.69
CA MET A 61 -2.38 29.03 14.99
C MET A 61 -1.50 29.35 13.77
N SER A 62 -0.32 29.92 13.99
CA SER A 62 0.63 30.20 12.92
C SER A 62 1.32 28.94 12.42
N ALA A 63 1.86 28.97 11.19
CA ALA A 63 2.58 27.83 10.64
C ALA A 63 3.87 27.54 11.44
N GLU A 64 4.51 28.59 11.96
CA GLU A 64 5.70 28.53 12.81
C GLU A 64 5.40 27.87 14.16
N GLU A 65 4.30 28.26 14.81
CA GLU A 65 3.86 27.65 16.07
C GLU A 65 3.54 26.16 15.90
N ILE A 66 2.91 25.79 14.78
CA ILE A 66 2.62 24.39 14.46
C ILE A 66 3.93 23.65 14.25
N SER A 67 4.86 24.20 13.45
CA SER A 67 6.18 23.61 13.15
C SER A 67 6.94 23.25 14.41
N GLU A 68 7.02 24.19 15.36
CA GLU A 68 7.67 23.96 16.66
C GLU A 68 6.95 22.87 17.47
N ARG A 69 5.61 22.91 17.50
CA ARG A 69 4.79 22.00 18.32
C ARG A 69 4.82 20.56 17.84
N ILE A 70 4.69 20.32 16.54
CA ILE A 70 4.62 18.97 15.97
C ILE A 70 5.97 18.49 15.41
N LYS A 71 7.00 19.34 15.46
CA LYS A 71 8.36 19.08 14.97
C LYS A 71 8.39 18.68 13.49
N MET A 72 7.57 19.36 12.70
CA MET A 72 7.53 19.22 11.24
C MET A 72 8.15 20.46 10.59
N PRO A 73 8.90 20.33 9.49
CA PRO A 73 9.46 21.48 8.78
C PRO A 73 8.39 22.51 8.43
N LEU A 74 8.73 23.79 8.58
CA LEU A 74 7.82 24.90 8.26
C LEU A 74 7.33 24.83 6.80
N ASP A 75 8.21 24.46 5.88
CA ASP A 75 7.90 24.35 4.45
C ASP A 75 6.79 23.33 4.18
N GLU A 76 6.80 22.17 4.85
CA GLU A 76 5.76 21.14 4.70
C GLU A 76 4.40 21.65 5.19
N ILE A 77 4.38 22.39 6.30
CA ILE A 77 3.15 23.00 6.83
C ILE A 77 2.61 24.07 5.88
N LEU A 78 3.50 24.87 5.27
CA LEU A 78 3.12 25.87 4.28
C LEU A 78 2.59 25.24 2.99
N GLU A 79 3.15 24.12 2.54
CA GLU A 79 2.61 23.36 1.41
C GLU A 79 1.18 22.88 1.69
N ILE A 80 0.94 22.30 2.88
CA ILE A 80 -0.40 21.86 3.30
C ILE A 80 -1.37 23.03 3.37
N LYS A 81 -0.93 24.18 3.92
CA LYS A 81 -1.73 25.41 3.95
C LYS A 81 -2.12 25.82 2.52
N ASN A 82 -1.16 25.97 1.62
CA ASN A 82 -1.39 26.39 0.23
C ASN A 82 -2.28 25.42 -0.57
N LYS A 83 -2.24 24.13 -0.22
CA LYS A 83 -3.04 23.09 -0.88
C LYS A 83 -4.52 23.11 -0.43
N HIS A 84 -4.82 23.55 0.80
CA HIS A 84 -6.12 23.33 1.43
C HIS A 84 -6.85 24.60 1.94
N LEU A 85 -6.17 25.75 2.03
CA LEU A 85 -6.70 27.01 2.57
C LEU A 85 -6.38 28.18 1.63
#